data_AF-A0A2S6B2D5-F1
#
_entry.id   AF-A0A2S6B2D5-F1
#
_cell.length_a   1.000
_cell.length_b   1.000
_cell.length_c   1.000
_cell.angle_alpha   90.00
_cell.angle_beta   90.00
_cell.angle_gamma   90.00
#
_symmetry.space_group_name_H-M   'P 1'
#
loop_
_entity.id
_entity.type
_entity.pdbx_description
1 polymer ?
#
loop_
_entity_poly.entity_id
_entity_poly.type
_entity_poly.pdbx_seq_one_letter_code
_entity_poly.pdbx_strand_id
1 'polypeptide(L)'
;MNVSRKTARILGAVAIVGILLLQAFNNVACYDHTWVAYLRAVGFFLLIPLLPALVSLATANPLRAVGACLLLSPWLVFAYYTDCVRPYAGGGASMIYVAVLLWGTPCALLGALLTGPVLRLVGIRVEGR
;
A
#
# COMPACT_ATOMS: atom_id res chain seq x y z
N MET A 1 -13.57 14.47 -16.41
CA MET A 1 -13.06 13.24 -17.06
C MET A 1 -13.78 12.05 -16.48
N ASN A 2 -14.41 11.24 -17.32
CA ASN A 2 -15.09 10.03 -16.88
C ASN A 2 -14.14 8.83 -17.04
N VAL A 3 -14.07 8.00 -16.00
CA VAL A 3 -13.27 6.77 -16.01
C VAL A 3 -14.23 5.60 -15.87
N SER A 4 -14.16 4.67 -16.82
CA SER A 4 -14.98 3.46 -16.75
C SER A 4 -14.66 2.67 -15.46
N ARG A 5 -15.66 2.01 -14.89
CA ARG A 5 -15.45 1.19 -13.68
C ARG A 5 -14.43 0.08 -13.91
N LYS A 6 -14.36 -0.49 -15.12
CA LYS A 6 -13.36 -1.50 -15.49
C LYS A 6 -11.95 -0.92 -15.39
N THR A 7 -11.71 0.25 -15.98
CA THR A 7 -10.43 0.95 -15.91
C THR A 7 -10.07 1.30 -14.48
N ALA A 8 -11.02 1.84 -13.70
CA ALA A 8 -10.80 2.19 -12.30
C ALA A 8 -10.37 0.98 -11.46
N ARG A 9 -10.99 -0.19 -11.66
CA ARG A 9 -10.60 -1.43 -10.99
C ARG A 9 -9.21 -1.90 -11.40
N ILE A 10 -8.89 -1.84 -12.69
CA ILE A 10 -7.56 -2.23 -13.19
C ILE A 10 -6.49 -1.33 -12.56
N LEU A 11 -6.69 -0.02 -12.54
CA LEU A 11 -5.75 0.92 -11.92
C LEU A 11 -5.57 0.65 -10.42
N GLY A 12 -6.67 0.39 -9.70
CA GLY A 12 -6.59 0.00 -8.29
C GLY A 12 -5.84 -1.33 -8.07
N ALA A 13 -6.11 -2.34 -8.91
CA ALA A 13 -5.43 -3.64 -8.83
C ALA A 13 -3.92 -3.50 -9.14
N VAL A 14 -3.56 -2.70 -10.15
CA VAL A 14 -2.16 -2.40 -10.48
C VAL A 14 -1.46 -1.70 -9.32
N ALA A 15 -2.12 -0.76 -8.64
CA ALA A 15 -1.56 -0.11 -7.46
C ALA A 15 -1.28 -1.10 -6.31
N ILE A 16 -2.20 -2.04 -6.08
CA ILE A 16 -2.02 -3.11 -5.08
C ILE A 16 -0.85 -4.03 -5.46
N VAL A 17 -0.76 -4.44 -6.73
CA VAL A 17 0.38 -5.21 -7.23
C VAL A 17 1.68 -4.45 -7.04
N GLY A 18 1.69 -3.13 -7.27
CA GLY A 18 2.85 -2.27 -7.01
C GLY A 18 3.30 -2.30 -5.54
N ILE A 19 2.37 -2.29 -4.59
CA ILE A 19 2.69 -2.44 -3.16
C ILE A 19 3.28 -3.81 -2.84
N LEU A 20 2.72 -4.88 -3.42
CA LEU A 20 3.25 -6.23 -3.25
C LEU A 20 4.66 -6.37 -3.85
N LEU A 21 4.90 -5.78 -5.02
CA LEU A 21 6.22 -5.75 -5.65
C LEU A 21 7.22 -4.93 -4.83
N LEU A 22 6.81 -3.80 -4.26
CA LEU A 22 7.65 -3.02 -3.36
C LEU A 22 8.02 -3.81 -2.09
N GLN A 23 7.07 -4.54 -1.52
CA GLN A 23 7.34 -5.45 -0.41
C GLN A 23 8.28 -6.59 -0.80
N ALA A 24 8.11 -7.16 -1.99
CA ALA A 24 8.97 -8.21 -2.51
C ALA A 24 10.40 -7.70 -2.71
N PHE A 25 10.54 -6.48 -3.25
CA PHE A 25 11.82 -5.79 -3.37
C PHE A 25 12.49 -5.62 -2.01
N ASN A 26 11.79 -5.08 -1.01
CA ASN A 26 12.35 -4.95 0.35
C ASN A 26 12.79 -6.30 0.93
N ASN A 27 12.00 -7.35 0.70
CA ASN A 27 12.27 -8.68 1.21
C ASN A 27 13.55 -9.30 0.61
N VAL A 28 13.77 -9.11 -0.70
CA VAL A 28 14.95 -9.64 -1.40
C VAL A 28 16.16 -8.74 -1.17
N ALA A 29 16.03 -7.43 -1.33
CA ALA A 29 17.16 -6.50 -1.30
C ALA A 29 17.79 -6.32 0.09
N CYS A 30 17.04 -6.58 1.16
CA CYS A 30 17.49 -6.29 2.53
C CYS A 30 17.81 -7.52 3.37
N TYR A 31 17.10 -8.62 3.13
CA TYR A 31 17.11 -9.75 4.05
C TYR A 31 17.40 -11.09 3.37
N ASP A 32 17.63 -11.11 2.05
CA ASP A 32 17.82 -12.34 1.25
C ASP A 32 16.76 -13.42 1.57
N HIS A 33 15.55 -12.97 1.89
CA HIS A 33 14.51 -13.82 2.43
C HIS A 33 13.91 -14.73 1.35
N THR A 34 13.54 -15.95 1.76
CA THR A 34 12.83 -16.90 0.89
C THR A 34 11.41 -16.44 0.55
N TRP A 35 10.79 -17.04 -0.48
CA TRP A 35 9.40 -16.78 -0.84
C TRP A 35 8.41 -17.04 0.31
N VAL A 36 8.70 -18.02 1.18
CA VAL A 36 7.86 -18.30 2.36
C VAL A 36 7.96 -17.16 3.37
N ALA A 37 9.15 -16.61 3.59
CA ALA A 37 9.35 -15.46 4.47
C ALA A 37 8.65 -14.21 3.92
N TYR A 38 8.70 -13.98 2.60
CA TYR A 38 7.91 -12.93 1.94
C TYR A 38 6.40 -13.08 2.22
N LEU A 39 5.83 -14.26 1.98
CA LEU A 39 4.39 -14.49 2.18
C LEU A 39 3.98 -14.29 3.64
N ARG A 40 4.83 -14.69 4.60
CA ARG A 40 4.60 -14.42 6.02
C ARG A 40 4.64 -12.93 6.32
N ALA A 41 5.64 -12.21 5.81
CA ALA A 41 5.74 -10.76 5.99
C ALA A 41 4.51 -10.03 5.42
N VAL A 42 4.06 -10.44 4.23
CA VAL A 42 2.82 -9.94 3.63
C VAL A 42 1.62 -10.23 4.53
N GLY A 43 1.46 -11.48 4.99
CA GLY A 43 0.33 -11.90 5.80
C GLY A 43 0.24 -11.19 7.16
N PHE A 44 1.36 -11.04 7.86
CA PHE A 44 1.38 -10.48 9.21
C PHE A 44 1.44 -8.96 9.24
N PHE A 45 2.29 -8.35 8.40
CA PHE A 45 2.59 -6.91 8.51
C PHE A 45 1.93 -6.07 7.43
N LEU A 46 1.74 -6.60 6.22
CA LEU A 46 1.23 -5.82 5.09
C LEU A 46 -0.27 -6.00 4.83
N LEU A 47 -0.83 -7.16 5.17
CA LEU A 47 -2.22 -7.47 4.82
C LEU A 47 -3.18 -6.45 5.44
N ILE A 48 -3.02 -6.17 6.74
CA ILE A 48 -3.84 -5.22 7.48
C ILE A 48 -3.80 -3.81 6.85
N PRO A 49 -2.62 -3.18 6.64
CA PRO A 49 -2.57 -1.87 6.00
C PRO A 49 -2.99 -1.88 4.52
N LEU A 50 -3.00 -3.04 3.86
CA LEU A 50 -3.48 -3.19 2.47
C LEU A 50 -5.01 -3.38 2.39
N LEU A 51 -5.70 -3.74 3.48
CA LEU A 51 -7.15 -3.94 3.51
C LEU A 51 -7.94 -2.74 2.96
N PRO A 52 -7.65 -1.47 3.30
CA PRO A 52 -8.37 -0.32 2.74
C PRO A 52 -8.33 -0.29 1.20
N ALA A 53 -7.20 -0.70 0.60
CA ALA A 53 -7.06 -0.78 -0.85
C ALA A 53 -7.89 -1.94 -1.43
N LEU A 54 -7.79 -3.13 -0.83
CA LEU A 54 -8.54 -4.32 -1.25
C LEU A 54 -10.06 -4.09 -1.18
N VAL A 55 -10.55 -3.54 -0.07
CA VAL A 55 -11.96 -3.20 0.11
C VAL A 55 -12.40 -2.15 -0.90
N SER A 56 -11.56 -1.15 -1.19
CA SER A 56 -11.87 -0.10 -2.16
C SER A 56 -12.21 -0.63 -3.56
N LEU A 57 -11.59 -1.74 -4.01
CA LEU A 57 -11.90 -2.36 -5.31
C LEU A 57 -13.35 -2.83 -5.45
N ALA A 58 -13.98 -3.22 -4.34
CA ALA A 58 -15.36 -3.67 -4.29
C ALA A 58 -16.37 -2.51 -4.22
N THR A 59 -15.92 -1.30 -3.88
CA THR A 59 -16.79 -0.13 -3.69
C THR A 59 -17.29 0.48 -5.02
N ALA A 60 -18.11 1.53 -4.89
CA ALA A 60 -18.54 2.36 -6.03
C ALA A 60 -17.38 3.12 -6.69
N ASN A 61 -16.28 3.39 -5.96
CA ASN A 61 -15.11 4.09 -6.50
C ASN A 61 -13.82 3.28 -6.25
N PRO A 62 -13.46 2.37 -7.18
CA PRO A 62 -12.25 1.55 -7.09
C PRO A 62 -10.94 2.36 -7.11
N LEU A 63 -10.94 3.60 -7.62
CA LEU A 63 -9.74 4.45 -7.62
C LEU A 63 -9.28 4.83 -6.20
N ARG A 64 -10.15 4.68 -5.20
CA ARG A 64 -9.76 4.85 -3.78
C ARG A 64 -8.65 3.88 -3.36
N ALA A 65 -8.52 2.74 -4.03
CA ALA A 65 -7.41 1.82 -3.82
C ALA A 65 -6.05 2.46 -4.17
N VAL A 66 -6.01 3.30 -5.20
CA VAL A 66 -4.78 3.99 -5.62
C VAL A 66 -4.30 4.92 -4.51
N GLY A 67 -5.17 5.74 -3.91
CA GLY A 67 -4.75 6.62 -2.82
C GLY A 67 -4.39 5.88 -1.54
N ALA A 68 -5.05 4.76 -1.23
CA ALA A 68 -4.64 3.90 -0.14
C ALA A 68 -3.20 3.39 -0.33
N CYS A 69 -2.90 2.87 -1.52
CA CYS A 69 -1.55 2.43 -1.88
C CYS A 69 -0.56 3.59 -1.87
N LEU A 70 -0.91 4.77 -2.38
CA LEU A 70 -0.04 5.95 -2.40
C LEU A 70 0.36 6.44 -1.00
N LEU A 71 -0.53 6.34 -0.02
CA LEU A 71 -0.19 6.72 1.37
C LEU A 71 0.40 5.56 2.19
N LEU A 72 0.35 4.34 1.68
CA LEU A 72 1.05 3.19 2.24
C LEU A 72 2.49 3.09 1.74
N SER A 73 2.75 3.39 0.46
CA SER A 73 4.07 3.20 -0.15
C SER A 73 5.22 3.91 0.57
N PRO A 74 5.08 5.14 1.14
CA PRO A 74 6.19 5.80 1.82
C PRO A 74 6.63 5.03 3.07
N TRP A 75 5.73 4.29 3.73
CA TRP A 75 6.07 3.46 4.88
C TRP A 75 6.93 2.25 4.49
N LEU A 76 6.66 1.65 3.32
CA LEU A 76 7.49 0.57 2.80
C LEU A 76 8.86 1.08 2.33
N VAL A 77 8.91 2.26 1.70
CA VAL A 77 10.18 2.91 1.37
C VAL A 77 10.96 3.28 2.63
N PHE A 78 10.27 3.75 3.66
CA PHE A 78 10.89 4.07 4.94
C PHE A 78 11.44 2.82 5.63
N ALA A 79 10.70 1.70 5.60
CA ALA A 79 11.19 0.41 6.10
C ALA A 79 12.46 -0.07 5.37
N TYR A 80 12.49 0.06 4.05
CA TYR A 80 13.71 -0.20 3.27
C TYR A 80 14.87 0.70 3.70
N TYR A 81 14.60 1.99 3.86
CA TYR A 81 15.64 2.93 4.25
C TYR A 81 16.21 2.62 5.64
N THR A 82 15.38 2.34 6.63
CA THR A 82 15.83 2.09 8.01
C THR A 82 16.57 0.77 8.17
N ASP A 83 16.26 -0.23 7.36
CA ASP A 83 16.81 -1.57 7.56
C ASP A 83 18.00 -1.84 6.65
N CYS A 84 18.09 -1.16 5.51
CA CYS A 84 19.02 -1.54 4.43
C CYS A 84 19.93 -0.40 3.99
N VAL A 85 19.45 0.86 4.05
CA VAL A 85 20.25 2.03 3.67
C VAL A 85 20.98 2.61 4.89
N ARG A 86 20.26 2.77 6.00
CA ARG A 86 20.80 3.27 7.26
C ARG A 86 20.34 2.40 8.43
N PRO A 87 20.90 1.19 8.57
CA PRO A 87 20.53 0.23 9.61
C PRO A 87 20.57 0.86 11.01
N TYR A 88 19.57 0.51 11.82
CA TYR A 88 19.51 0.92 13.22
C TYR A 88 20.73 0.39 13.99
N ALA A 89 21.52 1.29 14.58
CA ALA A 89 22.77 0.96 15.27
C ALA A 89 22.61 0.63 16.77
N GLY A 90 21.39 0.65 17.30
CA GLY A 90 21.13 0.54 18.75
C GLY A 90 21.01 -0.89 19.31
N GLY A 91 21.53 -1.91 18.61
CA GLY A 91 21.72 -3.26 19.19
C GLY A 91 20.47 -4.14 19.34
N GLY A 92 19.47 -4.00 18.46
CA GLY A 92 18.27 -4.86 18.44
C GLY A 92 17.73 -5.12 17.03
N ALA A 93 16.80 -6.08 16.89
CA ALA A 93 16.12 -6.33 15.62
C ALA A 93 15.22 -5.14 15.26
N SER A 94 15.24 -4.71 14.00
CA SER A 94 14.42 -3.58 13.55
C SER A 94 12.94 -3.90 13.67
N MET A 95 12.20 -3.00 14.34
CA MET A 95 10.75 -3.08 14.50
C MET A 95 10.03 -2.21 13.46
N ILE A 96 10.68 -1.81 12.37
CA ILE A 96 10.08 -0.84 11.45
C ILE A 96 8.80 -1.36 10.78
N TYR A 97 8.69 -2.67 10.58
CA TYR A 97 7.46 -3.28 10.07
C TYR A 97 6.27 -3.20 11.04
N VAL A 98 6.53 -3.02 12.35
CA VAL A 98 5.48 -2.67 13.31
C VAL A 98 5.01 -1.23 13.06
N ALA A 99 5.90 -0.30 12.72
CA ALA A 99 5.50 1.04 12.32
C ALA A 99 4.73 1.03 10.99
N VAL A 100 5.12 0.21 10.01
CA VAL A 100 4.34 0.00 8.77
C VAL A 100 2.92 -0.47 9.11
N LEU A 101 2.78 -1.42 10.03
CA LEU A 101 1.48 -1.91 10.46
C LEU A 101 0.67 -0.82 11.17
N LEU A 102 1.22 -0.17 12.19
CA LEU A 102 0.51 0.78 13.05
C LEU A 102 0.21 2.11 12.38
N TRP A 103 1.12 2.62 11.56
CA TRP A 103 0.98 3.92 10.90
C TRP A 103 0.63 3.82 9.42
N GLY A 104 1.10 2.78 8.72
CA GLY A 104 0.69 2.53 7.35
C GLY A 104 -0.81 2.26 7.23
N THR A 105 -1.44 1.61 8.22
CA THR A 105 -2.89 1.34 8.23
C THR A 105 -3.73 2.62 8.25
N PRO A 106 -3.59 3.54 9.23
CA PRO A 106 -4.35 4.78 9.23
C PRO A 106 -4.00 5.66 8.02
N CYS A 107 -2.75 5.69 7.56
CA CYS A 107 -2.38 6.40 6.32
C CYS A 107 -3.08 5.83 5.09
N ALA A 108 -3.12 4.51 4.91
CA ALA A 108 -3.84 3.86 3.82
C ALA A 108 -5.34 4.12 3.89
N LEU A 109 -5.93 4.10 5.10
CA LEU A 109 -7.33 4.44 5.30
C LEU A 109 -7.63 5.89 4.94
N LEU A 110 -6.80 6.84 5.41
CA LEU A 110 -6.90 8.24 5.03
C LEU A 110 -6.76 8.42 3.52
N GLY A 111 -5.83 7.71 2.89
CA GLY A 111 -5.63 7.72 1.44
C GLY A 111 -6.89 7.27 0.71
N ALA A 112 -7.49 6.16 1.14
CA ALA A 112 -8.76 5.69 0.59
C ALA A 112 -9.88 6.73 0.77
N LEU A 113 -10.00 7.35 1.95
CA LEU A 113 -11.07 8.30 2.27
C LEU A 113 -10.93 9.61 1.50
N LEU A 114 -9.72 10.18 1.43
CA LEU A 114 -9.45 11.46 0.77
C LEU A 114 -9.48 11.37 -0.75
N THR A 115 -9.18 10.20 -1.32
CA THR A 115 -9.19 10.03 -2.78
C THR A 115 -10.55 10.34 -3.41
N GLY A 116 -11.66 9.96 -2.76
CA GLY A 116 -13.00 10.25 -3.28
C GLY A 116 -13.29 11.76 -3.44
N PRO A 117 -13.15 12.57 -2.37
CA PRO A 117 -13.21 14.03 -2.44
C PRO A 117 -12.20 14.63 -3.44
N VAL A 118 -10.93 14.23 -3.40
CA VAL A 118 -9.89 14.78 -4.28
C VAL A 118 -10.22 14.55 -5.76
N LEU A 119 -10.60 13.32 -6.13
CA LEU A 119 -11.00 13.02 -7.51
C LEU A 119 -12.20 13.86 -7.96
N ARG A 120 -13.18 14.11 -7.07
CA ARG A 120 -14.32 14.98 -7.37
C ARG A 120 -13.90 16.43 -7.60
N LEU A 121 -12.96 16.95 -6.79
CA LEU A 121 -12.43 18.31 -6.94
C LEU A 121 -11.70 18.50 -8.27
N VAL A 122 -10.96 17.49 -8.75
CA VAL A 122 -10.29 17.53 -10.07
C VAL A 122 -11.20 17.09 -11.23
N GLY A 123 -12.50 16.94 -10.99
CA GLY A 123 -13.48 16.61 -12.04
C GLY A 123 -13.38 15.18 -12.59
N ILE A 124 -12.75 14.25 -11.85
CA ILE A 124 -12.71 12.82 -12.19
C ILE A 124 -13.90 12.11 -11.55
N ARG A 125 -14.71 11.46 -12.38
CA ARG A 125 -15.84 10.63 -11.93
C ARG A 125 -15.65 9.22 -12.43
N VAL A 126 -15.85 8.24 -11.55
CA VAL A 126 -15.95 6.84 -11.96
C VAL A 126 -17.39 6.60 -12.38
N GLU A 127 -17.58 6.12 -13.61
CA GLU A 127 -18.91 5.81 -14.12
C GLU A 127 -19.54 4.70 -13.27
N GLY A 128 -20.74 5.00 -12.76
CA GLY A 128 -21.61 4.00 -12.14
C GLY A 128 -22.18 3.06 -13.20
N ARG A 129 -22.79 1.96 -12.75
CA ARG A 129 -23.80 1.30 -13.58
C ARG A 129 -25.00 2.22 -13.75
#